data_AF-A0AA90TH64-F1
#
_entry.id   AF-A0AA90TH64-F1
#
_cell.length_a   1.000
_cell.length_b   1.000
_cell.length_c   1.000
_cell.angle_alpha   90.00
_cell.angle_beta   90.00
_cell.angle_gamma   90.00
#
_symmetry.space_group_name_H-M   'P 1'
#
loop_
_entity.id
_entity.type
_entity.pdbx_description
1 polymer ?
#
loop_
_entity_poly.entity_id
_entity_poly.type
_entity_poly.pdbx_seq_one_letter_code
_entity_poly.pdbx_strand_id
1 'polypeptide(L)'
;MQHADGAASSLYAHLASGRWLVLQVDRGVHGRYQPALDGAWVNAVTALVPGREAELDGVAALVVRPDGHVDHAVALHSSVTGGNPCPAQAVT
;
A
#
# COMPACT_ATOMS: atom_id res chain seq x y z
N MET A 1 15.06 -1.76 2.86
CA MET A 1 13.81 -2.44 2.46
C MET A 1 14.18 -3.72 1.75
N GLN A 2 13.48 -4.82 2.03
CA GLN A 2 13.70 -6.07 1.32
C GLN A 2 12.64 -6.22 0.24
N HIS A 3 13.09 -6.40 -1.00
CA HIS A 3 12.23 -6.62 -2.15
C HIS A 3 11.69 -8.06 -2.11
N ALA A 4 10.62 -8.31 -2.83
CA ALA A 4 10.02 -9.65 -2.94
C ALA A 4 10.98 -10.70 -3.55
N ASP A 5 11.99 -10.26 -4.32
CA ASP A 5 13.05 -11.10 -4.89
C ASP A 5 14.20 -11.40 -3.91
N GLY A 6 14.11 -10.92 -2.67
CA GLY A 6 15.13 -11.06 -1.63
C GLY A 6 16.23 -10.00 -1.68
N ALA A 7 16.25 -9.12 -2.68
CA ALA A 7 17.22 -8.04 -2.77
C ALA A 7 16.96 -6.97 -1.70
N ALA A 8 18.01 -6.46 -1.08
CA ALA A 8 17.92 -5.33 -0.17
C ALA A 8 18.20 -4.02 -0.93
N SER A 9 17.30 -3.05 -0.84
CA SER A 9 17.56 -1.70 -1.33
C SER A 9 17.27 -0.63 -0.28
N SER A 10 17.97 0.49 -0.38
CA SER A 10 17.67 1.68 0.41
C SER A 10 16.40 2.36 -0.10
N LEU A 11 15.52 2.80 0.82
CA LEU A 11 14.40 3.69 0.49
C LEU A 11 14.92 5.01 -0.10
N TYR A 12 16.00 5.55 0.45
CA TYR A 12 16.62 6.81 0.01
C TYR A 12 17.09 6.76 -1.45
N ALA A 13 17.52 5.59 -1.94
CA ALA A 13 17.94 5.46 -3.34
C ALA A 13 16.76 5.66 -4.31
N HIS A 14 15.54 5.27 -3.91
CA HIS A 14 14.34 5.47 -4.73
C HIS A 14 13.87 6.93 -4.71
N LEU A 15 13.96 7.58 -3.55
CA LEU A 15 13.59 8.98 -3.34
C LEU A 15 14.57 9.97 -4.00
N ALA A 16 15.84 9.59 -4.15
CA ALA A 16 16.86 10.40 -4.81
C ALA A 16 16.50 10.80 -6.25
N SER A 17 15.57 10.08 -6.90
CA SER A 17 15.06 10.44 -8.22
C SER A 17 14.12 11.65 -8.24
N GLY A 18 13.73 12.18 -7.07
CA GLY A 18 12.75 13.28 -6.95
C GLY A 18 11.31 12.87 -7.28
N ARG A 19 11.08 11.59 -7.56
CA ARG A 19 9.76 11.04 -7.88
C ARG A 19 9.07 10.54 -6.62
N TRP A 20 7.75 10.50 -6.68
CA TRP A 20 6.95 9.89 -5.63
C TRP A 20 7.22 8.39 -5.58
N LEU A 21 7.15 7.79 -4.40
CA LEU A 21 7.37 6.37 -4.20
C LEU A 21 6.09 5.70 -3.71
N VAL A 22 5.59 4.72 -4.46
CA VAL A 22 4.54 3.81 -4.01
C VAL A 22 5.20 2.54 -3.49
N LEU A 23 5.21 2.38 -2.17
CA LEU A 23 5.70 1.19 -1.50
C LEU A 23 4.55 0.22 -1.28
N GLN A 24 4.47 -0.82 -2.11
CA GLN A 24 3.49 -1.89 -1.94
C GLN A 24 4.00 -2.85 -0.86
N VAL A 25 3.18 -3.09 0.16
CA VAL A 25 3.54 -3.96 1.28
C VAL A 25 3.30 -5.40 0.85
N ASP A 26 4.38 -6.17 0.72
CA ASP A 26 4.28 -7.58 0.35
C ASP A 26 3.84 -8.43 1.58
N ARG A 27 2.66 -9.04 1.46
CA ARG A 27 2.07 -9.97 2.44
C ARG A 27 1.85 -11.36 1.85
N GLY A 28 2.46 -11.67 0.71
CA GLY A 28 2.39 -12.98 0.04
C GLY A 28 1.07 -13.30 -0.69
N VAL A 29 -0.08 -12.70 -0.34
CA VAL A 29 -1.40 -13.10 -0.92
C VAL A 29 -2.34 -11.94 -1.24
N HIS A 30 -2.12 -10.74 -0.69
CA HIS A 30 -3.11 -9.66 -0.80
C HIS A 30 -2.85 -8.81 -2.05
N GLY A 31 -3.94 -8.47 -2.75
CA GLY A 31 -3.95 -7.87 -4.08
C GLY A 31 -2.96 -6.73 -4.23
N ARG A 32 -2.18 -6.79 -5.32
CA ARG A 32 -1.19 -5.79 -5.67
C ARG A 32 -1.91 -4.46 -5.90
N TYR A 33 -1.63 -3.45 -5.08
CA TYR A 33 -2.14 -2.10 -5.34
C TYR A 33 -1.59 -1.62 -6.69
N GLN A 34 -2.46 -1.56 -7.68
CA GLN A 34 -2.17 -1.03 -9.02
C GLN A 34 -2.88 0.32 -9.16
N PRO A 35 -2.25 1.41 -8.71
CA PRO A 35 -2.80 2.71 -8.98
C PRO A 35 -2.62 3.06 -10.45
N ALA A 36 -3.62 3.72 -11.04
CA ALA A 36 -3.51 4.31 -12.37
C ALA A 36 -2.64 5.58 -12.31
N LEU A 37 -1.37 5.42 -11.95
CA LEU A 37 -0.38 6.49 -11.86
C LEU A 37 0.56 6.45 -13.06
N ASP A 38 0.93 7.63 -13.54
CA ASP A 38 1.96 7.77 -14.56
C ASP A 38 3.34 7.42 -13.99
N GLY A 39 3.98 6.40 -14.57
CA GLY A 39 5.30 5.92 -14.18
C GLY A 39 6.43 6.93 -14.40
N ALA A 40 6.19 8.00 -15.17
CA ALA A 40 7.13 9.12 -15.27
C ALA A 40 7.26 9.89 -13.94
N TRP A 41 6.19 9.92 -13.14
CA TRP A 41 6.11 10.70 -11.89
C TRP A 41 6.27 9.85 -10.63
N VAL A 42 6.10 8.53 -10.76
CA VAL A 42 6.01 7.62 -9.63
C VAL A 42 6.92 6.40 -9.84
N ASN A 43 7.68 6.07 -8.79
CA ASN A 43 8.37 4.80 -8.67
C ASN A 43 7.51 3.85 -7.83
N ALA A 44 7.19 2.66 -8.36
CA ALA A 44 6.47 1.64 -7.60
C ALA A 44 7.43 0.50 -7.21
N VAL A 45 7.47 0.16 -5.93
CA VAL A 45 8.33 -0.89 -5.38
C VAL A 45 7.51 -1.80 -4.48
N THR A 46 7.64 -3.11 -4.67
CA THR A 46 7.05 -4.10 -3.78
C THR A 46 8.11 -4.52 -2.75
N ALA A 47 7.82 -4.36 -1.46
CA ALA A 47 8.78 -4.67 -0.41
C ALA A 47 8.12 -5.23 0.86
N LEU A 48 8.87 -6.10 1.54
CA LEU A 48 8.68 -6.41 2.94
C LEU A 48 9.37 -5.35 3.81
N VAL A 49 8.67 -4.93 4.86
CA VAL A 49 9.18 -3.99 5.87
C VAL A 49 9.30 -4.76 7.20
N PRO A 50 10.43 -5.46 7.43
CA PRO A 50 10.60 -6.28 8.61
C PRO A 50 10.58 -5.44 9.89
N GLY A 51 9.91 -5.94 10.94
CA GLY A 51 9.79 -5.30 12.24
C GLY A 51 8.72 -4.21 12.35
N ARG A 52 7.89 -4.03 11.31
CA ARG A 52 6.77 -3.08 11.26
C ARG A 52 5.46 -3.75 10.83
N GLU A 53 5.38 -5.07 10.92
CA GLU A 53 4.27 -5.86 10.41
C GLU A 53 2.94 -5.49 11.10
N ALA A 54 2.97 -5.21 12.40
CA ALA A 54 1.80 -4.80 13.17
C ALA A 54 1.31 -3.38 12.81
N GLU A 55 2.22 -2.45 12.49
CA GLU A 55 1.88 -1.07 12.11
C GLU A 55 1.34 -0.99 10.69
N LEU A 56 1.78 -1.91 9.83
CA LEU A 56 1.31 -2.04 8.46
C LEU A 56 0.08 -2.96 8.37
N ASP A 57 -0.55 -3.28 9.50
CA ASP A 57 -1.72 -4.12 9.48
C ASP A 57 -2.89 -3.47 8.73
N GLY A 58 -3.57 -4.18 7.83
CA GLY A 58 -4.59 -3.59 6.97
C GLY A 58 -4.10 -2.60 5.89
N VAL A 59 -2.79 -2.38 5.71
CA VAL A 59 -2.23 -1.48 4.69
C VAL A 59 -1.77 -2.26 3.44
N ALA A 60 -2.26 -1.86 2.26
CA ALA A 60 -1.89 -2.42 0.96
C ALA A 60 -0.65 -1.72 0.36
N ALA A 61 -0.58 -0.39 0.52
CA ALA A 61 0.54 0.41 0.03
C ALA A 61 0.71 1.70 0.83
N LEU A 62 1.93 2.23 0.84
CA LEU A 62 2.24 3.57 1.32
C LEU A 62 2.64 4.45 0.14
N VAL A 63 2.08 5.66 0.09
CA VAL A 63 2.49 6.69 -0.86
C VAL A 63 3.42 7.65 -0.14
N VAL A 64 4.68 7.69 -0.59
CA VAL A 64 5.77 8.45 0.02
C VAL A 64 6.17 9.58 -0.91
N ARG A 65 6.24 10.78 -0.35
CA ARG A 65 6.71 11.99 -1.04
C ARG A 65 8.23 11.92 -1.27
N PRO A 66 8.75 12.68 -2.25
CA PRO A 66 10.19 12.76 -2.51
C PRO A 66 11.04 13.20 -1.29
N ASP A 67 10.44 13.91 -0.33
CA ASP A 67 11.09 14.35 0.92
C ASP A 67 11.15 13.27 2.01
N GLY A 68 10.65 12.06 1.72
CA GLY A 68 10.67 10.92 2.62
C GLY A 68 9.50 10.84 3.60
N HIS A 69 8.54 11.79 3.55
CA HIS A 69 7.33 11.70 4.36
C HIS A 69 6.25 10.86 3.67
N VAL A 70 5.51 10.08 4.46
CA VAL A 70 4.31 9.39 3.98
C VAL A 70 3.21 10.44 3.78
N ASP A 71 2.65 10.49 2.57
CA ASP A 71 1.50 11.32 2.24
C ASP A 71 0.21 10.66 2.74
N HIS A 72 -0.02 9.41 2.31
CA HIS A 72 -1.15 8.60 2.75
C HIS A 72 -0.85 7.10 2.66
N ALA A 73 -1.61 6.33 3.43
CA ALA A 73 -1.65 4.87 3.37
C ALA A 73 -2.90 4.41 2.63
N VAL A 74 -2.75 3.40 1.79
CA VAL A 74 -3.84 2.76 1.08
C VAL A 74 -4.25 1.53 1.86
N ALA A 75 -5.50 1.48 2.29
CA ALA A 75 -6.04 0.33 2.99
C ALA A 75 -6.17 -0.87 2.05
N LEU A 76 -5.97 -2.07 2.60
CA LEU A 76 -6.45 -3.29 2.00
C LEU A 76 -7.97 -3.20 1.91
N HIS A 77 -8.50 -3.11 0.69
CA HIS A 77 -9.92 -3.32 0.49
C HIS A 77 -10.23 -4.77 0.82
N SER A 78 -10.64 -5.02 2.06
CA SER A 78 -11.47 -6.16 2.37
C SER A 78 -12.70 -6.01 1.48
N SER A 79 -12.86 -6.88 0.49
CA SER A 79 -14.15 -7.08 -0.15
C SER A 79 -15.10 -7.55 0.95
N VAL A 80 -15.73 -6.61 1.65
CA VAL A 80 -16.92 -6.88 2.42
C VAL A 80 -17.95 -7.28 1.38
N THR A 81 -18.16 -8.59 1.22
CA THR A 81 -19.37 -9.11 0.63
C THR A 81 -20.50 -8.51 1.45
N GLY A 82 -21.13 -7.44 0.92
CA GLY A 82 -22.28 -6.78 1.50
C GLY A 82 -23.45 -7.74 1.54
N GLY A 83 -23.48 -8.61 2.54
CA GLY A 83 -24.57 -9.51 2.86
C GLY A 83 -25.32 -9.00 4.08
N ASN A 84 -26.05 -7.90 3.93
CA ASN A 84 -27.34 -7.72 4.61
C ASN A 84 -28.08 -6.50 4.04
N PRO A 85 -29.17 -6.68 3.27
CA PRO A 85 -30.10 -5.59 3.05
C PRO A 85 -30.77 -5.23 4.38
N CYS A 86 -30.93 -3.93 4.63
CA CYS A 86 -31.54 -3.35 5.81
C CYS A 86 -32.79 -4.12 6.32
N PRO A 87 -32.99 -4.28 7.64
CA PRO A 87 -34.30 -4.66 8.13
C PRO A 87 -35.25 -3.48 7.87
N ALA A 88 -36.23 -3.68 7.01
CA ALA A 88 -37.35 -2.76 6.86
C ALA A 88 -38.01 -2.59 8.23
N GLN A 89 -38.05 -1.36 8.73
CA GLN A 89 -38.77 -1.04 9.96
C GLN A 89 -40.25 -1.27 9.72
N ALA A 90 -40.81 -2.25 10.43
CA ALA A 90 -42.25 -2.45 10.52
C ALA A 90 -42.84 -1.29 11.35
N VAL A 91 -43.54 -0.38 10.68
CA VAL A 91 -44.42 0.59 11.32
C VAL A 91 -45.75 -0.11 11.53
N THR A 92 -46.20 -0.16 12.78
CA THR A 92 -47.57 -0.55 13.17
C THR A 92 -48.24 0.67 13.76
#